data_AF-A0A2V7YNM2-F1
#
_entry.id   AF-A0A2V7YNM2-F1
#
_cell.length_a   1.000
_cell.length_b   1.000
_cell.length_c   1.000
_cell.angle_alpha   90.00
_cell.angle_beta   90.00
_cell.angle_gamma   90.00
#
_symmetry.space_group_name_H-M   'P 1'
#
loop_
_entity.id
_entity.type
_entity.pdbx_description
1 polymer ?
#
loop_
_entity_poly.entity_id
_entity_poly.type
_entity_poly.pdbx_seq_one_letter_code
_entity_poly.pdbx_strand_id
1 'polypeptide(L)'
;MFYDRSRMSEPPVPPPEDLRVAEVLQKVRSGVRQRRAESTTLAGGGEETRSGLLALKQREYVQEPVAFSHRPGLGRFIVLARKAFYKLFLKWLIRPVLEQQNGFNQAAARLIEDLVESQERAARELRQLSARVEALERRLEEKERAGG
;
A
#
# COMPACT_ATOMS: atom_id res chain seq x y z
N MET A 1 -71.56 21.33 -1.40
CA MET A 1 -70.26 21.12 -0.73
C MET A 1 -69.35 20.42 -1.74
N PHE A 2 -68.48 21.18 -2.40
CA PHE A 2 -67.58 20.70 -3.44
C PHE A 2 -66.28 20.20 -2.79
N TYR A 3 -65.86 18.97 -3.08
CA TYR A 3 -64.50 18.52 -2.77
C TYR A 3 -63.65 18.60 -4.05
N ASP A 4 -62.60 19.41 -3.97
CA ASP A 4 -61.57 19.63 -4.97
C ASP A 4 -60.75 18.34 -5.18
N ARG A 5 -60.81 17.79 -6.40
CA ARG A 5 -60.07 16.60 -6.84
C ARG A 5 -58.83 17.01 -7.63
N SER A 6 -58.05 17.94 -7.09
CA SER A 6 -56.79 18.38 -7.67
C SER A 6 -55.68 18.13 -6.66
N ARG A 7 -54.60 17.46 -7.08
CA ARG A 7 -53.45 16.94 -6.30
C ARG A 7 -53.56 15.47 -5.84
N MET A 8 -53.82 14.55 -6.77
CA MET A 8 -53.04 13.31 -6.71
C MET A 8 -51.72 13.60 -7.42
N SER A 9 -50.67 13.79 -6.63
CA SER A 9 -49.30 13.80 -7.14
C SER A 9 -49.07 12.49 -7.86
N GLU A 10 -48.90 12.55 -9.18
CA GLU A 10 -48.49 11.43 -10.00
C GLU A 10 -47.20 10.85 -9.38
N PRO A 11 -47.14 9.55 -9.05
CA PRO A 11 -45.91 8.96 -8.53
C PRO A 11 -44.82 9.14 -9.59
N PRO A 12 -43.60 9.55 -9.21
CA PRO A 12 -42.53 9.78 -10.17
C PRO A 12 -42.31 8.50 -10.98
N VAL A 13 -42.53 8.60 -12.30
CA VAL A 13 -42.30 7.50 -13.24
C VAL A 13 -40.86 7.01 -13.03
N PRO A 14 -40.65 5.72 -12.71
CA PRO A 14 -39.30 5.21 -12.49
C PRO A 14 -38.49 5.43 -13.77
N PRO A 15 -37.24 5.92 -13.67
CA PRO A 15 -36.44 6.21 -14.83
C PRO A 15 -36.30 4.94 -15.70
N PRO A 16 -36.32 5.09 -17.04
CA PRO A 16 -36.09 4.00 -17.98
C PRO A 16 -34.85 3.19 -17.56
N GLU A 17 -34.88 1.86 -17.72
CA GLU A 17 -33.76 1.00 -17.31
C GLU A 17 -32.42 1.42 -17.93
N ASP A 18 -32.45 1.91 -19.17
CA ASP A 18 -31.27 2.42 -19.89
C ASP A 18 -30.59 3.59 -19.17
N LEU A 19 -31.38 4.49 -18.55
CA LEU A 19 -30.87 5.61 -17.76
C LEU A 19 -30.19 5.13 -16.48
N ARG A 20 -30.72 4.09 -15.83
CA ARG A 20 -30.10 3.47 -14.65
C ARG A 20 -28.80 2.74 -15.01
N VAL A 21 -28.77 2.02 -16.13
CA VAL A 21 -27.55 1.37 -16.62
C VAL A 21 -26.47 2.40 -16.96
N ALA A 22 -26.85 3.48 -17.65
CA ALA A 22 -25.93 4.58 -17.97
C ALA A 22 -25.34 5.23 -16.70
N GLU A 23 -26.16 5.46 -15.68
CA GLU A 23 -25.70 6.01 -14.40
C GLU A 23 -24.72 5.08 -13.67
N VAL A 24 -25.01 3.77 -13.66
CA VAL A 24 -24.12 2.76 -13.08
C VAL A 24 -22.79 2.70 -13.84
N LEU A 25 -22.83 2.71 -15.18
CA LEU A 25 -21.62 2.72 -16.00
C LEU A 25 -20.80 3.99 -15.79
N GLN A 26 -21.46 5.15 -15.67
CA GLN A 26 -20.79 6.41 -15.39
C GLN A 26 -20.11 6.39 -14.00
N LYS A 27 -20.79 5.83 -12.99
CA LYS A 27 -20.23 5.66 -11.64
C LYS A 27 -19.02 4.72 -11.67
N VAL A 28 -19.11 3.58 -12.36
CA VAL A 28 -17.99 2.65 -12.55
C VAL A 28 -16.83 3.34 -13.29
N ARG A 29 -17.11 4.11 -14.34
CA ARG A 29 -16.10 4.86 -15.11
C ARG A 29 -15.36 5.88 -14.26
N SER A 30 -16.09 6.64 -13.43
CA SER A 30 -15.49 7.61 -12.51
C SER A 30 -14.58 6.92 -11.48
N GLY A 31 -15.04 5.81 -10.90
CA GLY A 31 -14.25 5.03 -9.94
C GLY A 31 -13.01 4.38 -10.56
N VAL A 32 -13.13 3.83 -11.78
CA VAL A 32 -11.99 3.24 -12.50
C VAL A 32 -10.95 4.31 -12.86
N ARG A 33 -11.38 5.49 -13.34
CA ARG A 33 -10.45 6.60 -13.66
C ARG A 33 -9.72 7.10 -12.41
N GLN A 34 -10.42 7.27 -11.30
CA GLN A 34 -9.82 7.68 -10.04
C GLN A 34 -8.78 6.66 -9.58
N ARG A 35 -9.15 5.38 -9.49
CA ARG A 35 -8.20 4.32 -9.07
C ARG A 35 -7.03 4.15 -10.04
N ARG A 36 -7.24 4.40 -11.34
CA ARG A 36 -6.16 4.38 -12.33
C ARG A 36 -5.16 5.51 -12.08
N ALA A 37 -5.62 6.73 -11.84
CA ALA A 37 -4.76 7.86 -11.49
C ALA A 37 -3.96 7.61 -10.20
N GLU A 38 -4.61 7.03 -9.18
CA GLU A 38 -3.94 6.59 -7.95
C GLU A 38 -2.89 5.51 -8.26
N SER A 39 -3.22 4.49 -9.07
CA SER A 39 -2.30 3.42 -9.44
C SER A 39 -1.10 3.87 -10.27
N THR A 40 -1.27 4.87 -11.14
CA THR A 40 -0.19 5.42 -11.98
C THR A 40 0.78 6.22 -11.12
N THR A 41 0.27 7.02 -10.18
CA THR A 41 1.09 7.73 -9.19
C THR A 41 1.90 6.74 -8.36
N LEU A 42 1.28 5.63 -7.93
CA LEU A 42 1.96 4.58 -7.16
C LEU A 42 2.96 3.77 -7.99
N ALA A 43 2.71 3.56 -9.29
CA ALA A 43 3.61 2.83 -10.18
C ALA A 43 4.94 3.55 -10.42
N GLY A 44 4.93 4.90 -10.43
CA GLY A 44 6.15 5.70 -10.48
C GLY A 44 7.08 5.50 -9.28
N GLY A 45 6.53 5.11 -8.12
CA GLY A 45 7.27 4.80 -6.90
C GLY A 45 7.83 3.37 -6.82
N GLY A 46 7.69 2.55 -7.87
CA GLY A 46 8.09 1.13 -7.82
C GLY A 46 9.60 0.90 -7.65
N GLU A 47 10.43 1.66 -8.37
CA GLU A 47 11.90 1.64 -8.23
C GLU A 47 12.33 2.09 -6.82
N GLU A 48 11.71 3.15 -6.31
CA GLU A 48 11.97 3.69 -4.97
C GLU A 48 11.53 2.71 -3.87
N THR A 49 10.41 2.02 -4.07
CA THR A 49 9.91 0.97 -3.17
C THR A 49 10.86 -0.23 -3.13
N ARG A 50 11.38 -0.68 -4.29
CA ARG A 50 12.39 -1.76 -4.35
C ARG A 50 13.69 -1.37 -3.66
N SER A 51 14.17 -0.15 -3.90
CA SER A 51 15.35 0.38 -3.21
C SER A 51 15.13 0.47 -1.70
N GLY A 52 13.94 0.91 -1.28
CA GLY A 52 13.51 0.94 0.12
C GLY A 52 13.49 -0.44 0.77
N LEU A 53 12.93 -1.45 0.09
CA LEU A 53 12.90 -2.84 0.56
C LEU A 53 14.32 -3.42 0.71
N LEU A 54 15.21 -3.14 -0.24
CA LEU A 54 16.63 -3.55 -0.15
C LEU A 54 17.34 -2.88 1.04
N ALA A 55 17.12 -1.58 1.25
CA ALA A 55 17.65 -0.86 2.40
C ALA A 55 17.08 -1.40 3.72
N LEU A 56 15.81 -1.81 3.73
CA LEU A 56 15.16 -2.42 4.88
C LEU A 56 15.80 -3.77 5.24
N LYS A 57 16.03 -4.65 4.26
CA LYS A 57 16.73 -5.92 4.45
C LYS A 57 18.16 -5.73 4.95
N GLN A 58 18.87 -4.70 4.47
CA GLN A 58 20.22 -4.40 4.97
C GLN A 58 20.25 -3.95 6.43
N ARG A 59 19.16 -3.35 6.94
CA ARG A 59 19.05 -2.85 8.32
C ARG A 59 18.32 -3.80 9.27
N GLU A 60 17.89 -4.96 8.78
CA GLU A 60 17.20 -5.99 9.55
C GLU A 60 18.05 -6.48 10.73
N TYR A 61 19.38 -6.42 10.61
CA TYR A 61 20.32 -6.86 11.63
C TYR A 61 21.10 -5.69 12.25
N VAL A 62 20.83 -5.43 13.54
CA VAL A 62 21.65 -4.53 14.35
C VAL A 62 22.76 -5.35 15.02
N GLN A 63 24.01 -5.06 14.66
CA GLN A 63 25.18 -5.66 15.31
C GLN A 63 25.62 -4.86 16.54
N GLU A 64 26.17 -5.54 17.55
CA GLU A 64 26.69 -4.88 18.76
C GLU A 64 27.82 -3.88 18.42
N PRO A 65 27.79 -2.66 18.97
CA PRO A 65 28.84 -1.66 18.72
C PRO A 65 30.20 -2.11 19.28
N VAL A 66 31.21 -2.14 18.42
CA VAL A 66 32.58 -2.52 18.78
C VAL A 66 33.20 -1.44 19.67
N ALA A 67 33.63 -1.81 20.87
CA ALA A 67 34.25 -0.88 21.80
C ALA A 67 35.62 -0.38 21.30
N PHE A 68 35.70 0.90 20.89
CA PHE A 68 36.93 1.57 20.48
C PHE A 68 37.34 2.70 21.46
N SER A 69 38.64 2.97 21.59
CA SER A 69 39.19 4.09 22.38
C SER A 69 40.44 4.67 21.71
N HIS A 70 40.46 5.99 21.51
CA HIS A 70 41.54 6.75 20.84
C HIS A 70 42.67 7.21 21.78
N ARG A 71 42.68 6.84 23.07
CA ARG A 71 43.62 7.42 24.05
C ARG A 71 44.94 6.64 24.15
N PRO A 72 46.11 7.26 23.89
CA PRO A 72 47.41 6.61 24.08
C PRO A 72 47.69 6.33 25.57
N GLY A 73 48.30 5.18 25.88
CA GLY A 73 48.68 4.76 27.24
C GLY A 73 47.56 4.10 28.06
N LEU A 74 46.45 4.79 28.29
CA LEU A 74 45.32 4.29 29.11
C LEU A 74 44.26 3.53 28.29
N GLY A 75 44.34 3.57 26.96
CA GLY A 75 43.35 2.99 26.06
C GLY A 75 43.10 1.50 26.29
N ARG A 76 44.15 0.70 26.53
CA ARG A 76 44.01 -0.76 26.77
C ARG A 76 43.27 -1.08 28.06
N PHE A 77 43.53 -0.36 29.15
CA PHE A 77 42.83 -0.56 30.42
C PHE A 77 41.38 -0.07 30.35
N ILE A 78 41.12 1.05 29.69
CA ILE A 78 39.75 1.54 29.45
C ILE A 78 38.95 0.55 28.61
N VAL A 79 39.55 0.00 27.55
CA VAL A 79 38.90 -1.02 26.70
C VAL A 79 38.67 -2.32 27.47
N LEU A 80 39.63 -2.76 28.30
CA LEU A 80 39.47 -3.94 29.15
C LEU A 80 38.37 -3.76 30.20
N ALA A 81 38.33 -2.63 30.90
CA ALA A 81 37.29 -2.31 31.87
C ALA A 81 35.91 -2.25 31.21
N ARG A 82 35.80 -1.62 30.03
CA ARG A 82 34.55 -1.57 29.26
C ARG A 82 34.12 -2.96 28.78
N LYS A 83 35.06 -3.79 28.29
CA LYS A 83 34.79 -5.19 27.91
C LYS A 83 34.35 -6.05 29.11
N ALA A 84 34.99 -5.88 30.26
CA ALA A 84 34.65 -6.59 31.48
C ALA A 84 33.25 -6.19 31.97
N PHE A 85 32.98 -4.89 32.08
CA PHE A 85 31.67 -4.37 32.45
C PHE A 85 30.56 -4.85 31.50
N TYR A 86 30.83 -4.81 30.17
CA TYR A 86 29.90 -5.33 29.17
C TYR A 86 29.62 -6.83 29.38
N LYS A 87 30.65 -7.66 29.58
CA LYS A 87 30.47 -9.10 29.82
C LYS A 87 29.76 -9.44 31.13
N LEU A 88 30.06 -8.72 32.21
CA LEU A 88 29.56 -9.00 33.56
C LEU A 88 28.14 -8.49 33.76
N PHE A 89 27.82 -7.28 33.30
CA PHE A 89 26.55 -6.62 33.62
C PHE A 89 25.65 -6.42 32.40
N LEU A 90 26.22 -5.97 31.28
CA LEU A 90 25.43 -5.45 30.16
C LEU A 90 25.00 -6.52 29.17
N LYS A 91 25.77 -7.60 29.05
CA LYS A 91 25.52 -8.74 28.14
C LYS A 91 24.14 -9.35 28.34
N TRP A 92 23.70 -9.50 29.59
CA TRP A 92 22.42 -10.13 29.93
C TRP A 92 21.23 -9.20 29.69
N LEU A 93 21.46 -7.88 29.74
CA LEU A 93 20.41 -6.88 29.49
C LEU A 93 20.28 -6.56 27.99
N ILE A 94 21.39 -6.45 27.28
CA ILE A 94 21.42 -6.04 25.86
C ILE A 94 20.98 -7.15 24.93
N ARG A 95 21.38 -8.41 25.20
CA ARG A 95 21.04 -9.55 24.35
C ARG A 95 19.53 -9.71 24.09
N PRO A 96 18.65 -9.76 25.12
CA PRO A 96 17.22 -9.91 24.87
C PRO A 96 16.63 -8.70 24.13
N VAL A 97 17.12 -7.48 24.39
CA VAL A 97 16.68 -6.28 23.69
C VAL A 97 17.08 -6.31 22.21
N LEU A 98 18.30 -6.75 21.90
CA LEU A 98 18.76 -6.90 20.51
C LEU A 98 18.01 -8.02 19.78
N GLU A 99 17.77 -9.15 20.44
CA GLU A 99 16.97 -10.23 19.88
C GLU A 99 15.52 -9.77 19.62
N GLN A 100 14.94 -8.99 20.52
CA GLN A 100 13.61 -8.40 20.34
C GLN A 100 13.59 -7.37 19.21
N GLN A 101 14.59 -6.50 19.11
CA GLN A 101 14.70 -5.52 18.02
C GLN A 101 14.88 -6.21 16.66
N ASN A 102 15.76 -7.21 16.59
CA ASN A 102 15.97 -7.98 15.37
C ASN A 102 14.69 -8.75 15.00
N GLY A 103 13.99 -9.36 15.96
CA GLY A 103 12.72 -10.03 15.72
C GLY A 103 11.62 -9.09 15.22
N PHE A 104 11.52 -7.89 15.82
CA PHE A 104 10.62 -6.84 15.34
C PHE A 104 10.97 -6.38 13.92
N ASN A 105 12.25 -6.10 13.66
CA ASN A 105 12.72 -5.67 12.34
C ASN A 105 12.42 -6.72 11.27
N GLN A 106 12.64 -8.01 11.57
CA GLN A 106 12.32 -9.12 10.68
C GLN A 106 10.81 -9.21 10.41
N ALA A 107 9.97 -9.09 11.45
CA ALA A 107 8.53 -9.13 11.29
C ALA A 107 8.02 -7.92 10.48
N ALA A 108 8.50 -6.73 10.79
CA ALA A 108 8.17 -5.51 10.05
C ALA A 108 8.60 -5.61 8.58
N ALA A 109 9.81 -6.12 8.32
CA ALA A 109 10.31 -6.32 6.96
C ALA A 109 9.40 -7.25 6.15
N ARG A 110 8.99 -8.39 6.72
CA ARG A 110 8.06 -9.32 6.08
C ARG A 110 6.70 -8.70 5.81
N LEU A 111 6.12 -8.00 6.79
CA LEU A 111 4.82 -7.34 6.61
C LEU A 111 4.86 -6.27 5.52
N ILE A 112 5.96 -5.53 5.41
CA ILE A 112 6.14 -4.52 4.35
C ILE A 112 6.30 -5.23 2.99
N GLU A 113 7.05 -6.33 2.91
CA GLU A 113 7.20 -7.13 1.68
C GLU A 113 5.84 -7.69 1.21
N ASP A 114 5.06 -8.27 2.13
CA ASP A 114 3.70 -8.77 1.86
C ASP A 114 2.75 -7.66 1.39
N LEU A 115 2.83 -6.48 2.04
CA LEU A 115 2.01 -5.33 1.67
C LEU A 115 2.33 -4.84 0.26
N VAL A 116 3.62 -4.74 -0.09
CA VAL A 116 4.05 -4.36 -1.45
C VAL A 116 3.55 -5.36 -2.46
N GLU A 117 3.67 -6.67 -2.19
CA GLU A 117 3.17 -7.69 -3.09
C GLU A 117 1.64 -7.60 -3.30
N SER A 118 0.89 -7.37 -2.23
CA SER A 118 -0.57 -7.18 -2.30
C SER A 118 -0.95 -5.95 -3.13
N GLN A 119 -0.19 -4.86 -2.99
CA GLN A 119 -0.40 -3.62 -3.74
C GLN A 119 -0.14 -3.83 -5.23
N GLU A 120 0.93 -4.55 -5.58
CA GLU A 120 1.22 -4.87 -6.97
C GLU A 120 0.15 -5.77 -7.60
N ARG A 121 -0.35 -6.76 -6.85
CA ARG A 121 -1.47 -7.63 -7.29
C ARG A 121 -2.71 -6.80 -7.57
N ALA A 122 -3.12 -5.94 -6.63
CA ALA A 122 -4.27 -5.05 -6.81
C ALA A 122 -4.09 -4.11 -8.01
N ALA A 123 -2.89 -3.55 -8.20
CA ALA A 123 -2.60 -2.68 -9.34
C ALA A 123 -2.68 -3.45 -10.68
N ARG A 124 -2.25 -4.72 -10.73
CA ARG A 124 -2.41 -5.59 -11.91
C ARG A 124 -3.89 -5.84 -12.22
N GLU A 125 -4.69 -6.17 -11.21
CA GLU A 125 -6.13 -6.40 -11.36
C GLU A 125 -6.86 -5.16 -11.87
N LEU A 126 -6.54 -3.97 -11.33
CA LEU A 126 -7.11 -2.70 -11.80
C LEU A 126 -6.80 -2.43 -13.27
N ARG A 127 -5.56 -2.70 -13.71
CA ARG A 127 -5.19 -2.56 -15.13
C ARG A 127 -5.97 -3.52 -16.01
N GLN A 128 -6.12 -4.77 -15.60
CA GLN A 128 -6.90 -5.76 -16.36
C GLN A 128 -8.38 -5.39 -16.45
N LEU A 129 -8.99 -4.98 -15.34
CA LEU A 129 -10.38 -4.57 -15.32
C LEU A 129 -10.62 -3.33 -16.17
N SER A 130 -9.71 -2.34 -16.09
CA SER A 130 -9.77 -1.14 -16.94
C SER A 130 -9.72 -1.50 -18.43
N ALA A 131 -8.82 -2.39 -18.82
CA ALA A 131 -8.71 -2.85 -20.21
C ALA A 131 -9.98 -3.58 -20.69
N ARG A 132 -10.62 -4.38 -19.82
CA ARG A 132 -11.89 -5.05 -20.13
C ARG A 132 -13.03 -4.06 -20.32
N VAL A 133 -13.12 -3.04 -19.46
CA VAL A 133 -14.13 -1.97 -19.59
C VAL A 133 -13.94 -1.23 -20.90
N GLU A 134 -12.73 -0.80 -21.23
CA GLU A 134 -12.44 -0.12 -22.50
C GLU A 134 -12.80 -0.99 -23.73
N ALA A 135 -12.52 -2.29 -23.67
CA ALA A 135 -12.86 -3.22 -24.75
C ALA A 135 -14.38 -3.40 -24.92
N LEU A 136 -15.13 -3.42 -23.82
CA LEU A 136 -16.59 -3.48 -23.86
C LEU A 136 -17.19 -2.19 -24.39
N GLU A 137 -16.67 -1.02 -23.99
CA GLU A 137 -17.10 0.28 -24.50
C GLU A 137 -16.91 0.35 -26.03
N ARG A 138 -15.75 -0.05 -26.55
CA ARG A 138 -15.52 -0.09 -28.01
C ARG A 138 -16.52 -0.98 -28.75
N ARG A 139 -16.83 -2.15 -28.20
CA ARG A 139 -17.82 -3.08 -28.79
C ARG A 139 -19.23 -2.51 -28.81
N LEU A 140 -19.60 -1.72 -27.80
CA LEU A 140 -20.90 -1.04 -27.76
C LEU A 140 -20.96 0.07 -28.81
N GLU A 141 -19.92 0.90 -28.90
CA GLU A 141 -19.82 1.95 -29.92
C GLU A 141 -19.87 1.37 -31.35
N GLU A 142 -19.20 0.24 -31.60
CA GLU A 142 -19.26 -0.47 -32.88
C GLU A 142 -20.67 -0.98 -33.21
N LYS A 143 -21.40 -1.50 -32.22
CA LYS A 143 -22.79 -1.97 -32.40
C LYS A 143 -23.75 -0.82 -32.65
N GLU A 144 -23.61 0.29 -31.93
CA GLU A 144 -24.43 1.50 -32.13
C GLU A 144 -24.22 2.08 -33.54
N ARG A 145 -22.99 2.07 -34.04
CA ARG A 145 -22.67 2.51 -35.42
C ARG A 145 -23.14 1.55 -36.51
N ALA A 146 -23.27 0.25 -36.22
CA ALA A 146 -23.72 -0.74 -37.18
C ALA A 146 -25.25 -0.93 -37.19
N GLY A 147 -25.95 -0.46 -36.15
CA GLY A 147 -27.39 -0.58 -35.99
C GLY A 147 -28.20 0.70 -36.25
N GLY A 148 -27.54 1.83 -36.54
CA GLY A 148 -28.14 3.08 -37.01
C GLY A 148 -27.93 3.28 -38.50
#